data_AF-A0A661IYH4-F1
#
_entry.id   AF-A0A661IYH4-F1
#
_cell.length_a   1.000
_cell.length_b   1.000
_cell.length_c   1.000
_cell.angle_alpha   90.00
_cell.angle_beta   90.00
_cell.angle_gamma   90.00
#
_symmetry.space_group_name_H-M   'P 1'
#
loop_
_entity.id
_entity.type
_entity.pdbx_description
1 polymer ?
#
loop_
_entity_poly.entity_id
_entity_poly.type
_entity_poly.pdbx_seq_one_letter_code
_entity_poly.pdbx_strand_id
1 'polypeptide(L)'
;MSDATKKTGPEELGAYYACLEDGQLVMEPYCSCGNPLDETYLCDKCDKRCQCTDILCEDQATLNLVEKYIRTSPKFRNFKAMLGKRKNPQG
;
A
#
# COMPACT_ATOMS: atom_id res chain seq x y z
N MET A 1 18.37 -13.65 -29.93
CA MET A 1 18.44 -12.89 -28.67
C MET A 1 17.08 -13.02 -28.02
N SER A 2 16.98 -13.79 -26.95
CA SER A 2 15.71 -14.17 -26.34
C SER A 2 15.36 -13.15 -25.27
N ASP A 3 14.53 -12.17 -25.62
CA ASP A 3 13.94 -11.25 -24.65
C ASP A 3 12.90 -12.01 -23.84
N ALA A 4 13.33 -12.54 -22.70
CA ALA A 4 12.46 -13.07 -21.67
C ALA A 4 11.75 -11.88 -21.00
N THR A 5 10.71 -11.35 -21.65
CA THR A 5 9.72 -10.53 -20.96
C THR A 5 9.01 -11.46 -19.98
N LYS A 6 9.56 -11.55 -18.76
CA LYS A 6 8.95 -12.20 -17.61
C LYS A 6 7.59 -11.54 -17.43
N LYS A 7 6.55 -12.16 -17.97
CA LYS A 7 5.16 -11.80 -17.70
C LYS A 7 4.95 -12.09 -16.21
N THR A 8 5.23 -11.10 -15.37
CA THR A 8 4.61 -11.02 -14.04
C THR A 8 3.11 -11.19 -14.29
N GLY A 9 2.50 -12.16 -13.62
CA GLY A 9 1.04 -12.29 -13.61
C GLY A 9 0.39 -11.00 -13.13
N PRO A 10 -0.95 -10.90 -13.09
CA PRO A 10 -1.59 -9.70 -12.57
C PRO A 10 -1.19 -9.53 -11.09
N GLU A 11 -0.15 -8.74 -10.82
CA GLU A 11 0.13 -8.21 -9.50
C GLU A 11 -1.09 -7.35 -9.17
N GLU A 12 -1.98 -7.90 -8.35
CA GLU A 12 -3.13 -7.12 -7.91
C GLU A 12 -2.64 -6.02 -6.98
N LEU A 13 -3.11 -4.81 -7.27
CA LEU A 13 -2.72 -3.59 -6.58
C LEU A 13 -3.21 -3.64 -5.13
N GLY A 14 -2.28 -3.72 -4.19
CA GLY A 14 -2.55 -3.43 -2.78
C GLY A 14 -2.27 -1.96 -2.47
N ALA A 15 -2.61 -1.53 -1.27
CA ALA A 15 -2.27 -0.20 -0.77
C ALA A 15 -1.94 -0.28 0.72
N TYR A 16 -1.10 0.64 1.18
CA TYR A 16 -1.02 0.91 2.61
C TYR A 16 -2.19 1.78 3.03
N TYR A 17 -2.76 1.51 4.18
CA TYR A 17 -3.56 2.47 4.91
C TYR A 17 -2.67 3.14 5.96
N ALA A 18 -2.73 4.46 6.06
CA ALA A 18 -1.94 5.25 6.98
C ALA A 18 -2.85 6.10 7.87
N CYS A 19 -2.55 6.13 9.17
CA CYS A 19 -3.22 6.96 10.17
C CYS A 19 -2.22 7.42 11.23
N LEU A 20 -2.65 8.36 12.08
CA LEU A 20 -1.91 8.78 13.26
C LEU A 20 -2.54 8.13 14.50
N GLU A 21 -1.82 7.21 15.14
CA GLU A 21 -2.20 6.62 16.42
C GLU A 21 -1.25 7.13 17.50
N ASP A 22 -1.79 7.76 18.54
CA ASP A 22 -1.01 8.41 19.62
C ASP A 22 0.08 9.39 19.09
N GLY A 23 -0.22 10.06 17.96
CA GLY A 23 0.68 10.99 17.30
C GLY A 23 1.81 10.34 16.49
N GLN A 24 1.82 9.01 16.38
CA GLN A 24 2.76 8.24 15.58
C GLN A 24 2.13 7.80 14.27
N LEU A 25 2.91 7.82 13.19
CA LEU A 25 2.47 7.32 11.90
C LEU A 25 2.43 5.79 11.93
N VAL A 26 1.23 5.24 11.80
CA VAL A 26 0.99 3.81 11.61
C VAL A 26 0.65 3.57 10.15
N MET A 27 1.22 2.50 9.57
CA MET A 27 0.98 2.09 8.19
C MET A 27 0.77 0.58 8.11
N GLU A 28 -0.35 0.18 7.55
CA GLU A 28 -0.73 -1.23 7.43
C GLU A 28 -1.04 -1.59 5.98
N PRO A 29 -0.51 -2.70 5.45
CA PRO A 29 -0.73 -3.11 4.07
C PRO A 29 -2.07 -3.86 3.92
N TYR A 30 -2.85 -3.50 2.90
CA TYR A 30 -4.11 -4.14 2.56
C TYR A 30 -4.16 -4.55 1.09
N CYS A 31 -4.81 -5.68 0.83
CA CYS A 31 -5.10 -6.18 -0.50
C CYS A 31 -6.15 -5.30 -1.21
N SER A 32 -6.21 -5.39 -2.53
CA SER A 32 -7.28 -4.82 -3.38
C SER A 32 -8.69 -5.18 -2.90
N CYS A 33 -8.83 -6.36 -2.26
CA CYS A 33 -10.08 -6.91 -1.71
C CYS A 33 -10.44 -6.38 -0.32
N GLY A 34 -9.56 -5.60 0.32
CA GLY A 34 -9.75 -5.03 1.66
C GLY A 34 -9.24 -5.90 2.81
N ASN A 35 -8.68 -7.09 2.53
CA ASN A 35 -8.07 -7.93 3.57
C ASN A 35 -6.68 -7.41 3.94
N PRO A 36 -6.27 -7.45 5.22
CA PRO A 36 -4.90 -7.17 5.60
C PRO A 36 -3.94 -8.15 4.93
N LEU A 37 -2.73 -7.67 4.64
CA LEU A 37 -1.65 -8.48 4.11
C LEU A 37 -0.71 -8.89 5.25
N ASP A 38 -0.13 -10.07 5.14
CA ASP A 38 0.92 -10.50 6.08
C ASP A 38 2.25 -9.76 5.84
N GLU A 39 3.27 -10.08 6.65
CA GLU A 39 4.62 -9.51 6.53
C GLU A 39 5.29 -9.79 5.17
N THR A 40 4.79 -10.79 4.44
CA THR A 40 5.26 -11.19 3.12
C THR A 40 4.42 -10.58 1.98
N TYR A 41 3.48 -9.68 2.31
CA TYR A 41 2.51 -9.07 1.42
C TYR A 41 1.55 -10.07 0.75
N LEU A 42 1.30 -11.21 1.39
CA LEU A 42 0.36 -12.22 0.94
C LEU A 42 -1.04 -11.94 1.51
N CYS A 43 -2.05 -12.02 0.65
CA CYS A 43 -3.46 -12.01 1.04
C CYS A 43 -3.95 -13.44 1.19
N ASP A 44 -4.46 -13.81 2.37
CA ASP A 44 -5.02 -15.14 2.64
C ASP A 44 -6.34 -15.40 1.89
N LYS A 45 -7.17 -14.37 1.69
CA LYS A 45 -8.43 -14.47 0.95
C LYS A 45 -8.24 -14.66 -0.56
N CYS A 46 -7.25 -13.97 -1.13
CA CYS A 46 -7.01 -14.00 -2.57
C CYS A 46 -5.97 -15.05 -2.98
N ASP A 47 -5.20 -15.58 -2.01
CA ASP A 47 -4.03 -16.42 -2.20
C ASP A 47 -3.01 -15.81 -3.18
N LYS A 48 -2.73 -14.51 -2.98
CA LYS A 48 -1.92 -13.69 -3.90
C LYS A 48 -1.01 -12.75 -3.14
N ARG A 49 0.19 -12.54 -3.68
CA ARG A 49 1.11 -11.49 -3.22
C ARG A 49 0.75 -10.16 -3.88
N CYS A 50 0.59 -9.12 -3.07
CA CYS A 50 0.26 -7.78 -3.53
C CYS A 50 1.49 -6.87 -3.56
N GLN A 51 1.51 -5.94 -4.50
CA GLN A 51 2.44 -4.82 -4.50
C GLN A 51 1.71 -3.57 -3.99
N CYS A 52 2.22 -2.98 -2.92
CA CYS A 52 1.63 -1.77 -2.31
C CYS A 52 2.51 -0.56 -2.63
N THR A 53 2.15 0.22 -3.64
CA THR A 53 2.80 1.50 -3.96
C THR A 53 1.94 2.71 -3.60
N ASP A 54 0.63 2.51 -3.45
CA ASP A 54 -0.27 3.57 -3.03
C ASP A 54 -0.41 3.58 -1.50
N ILE A 55 -0.55 4.77 -0.93
CA ILE A 55 -0.75 5.01 0.50
C ILE A 55 -2.03 5.83 0.67
N LEU A 56 -3.06 5.20 1.23
CA LEU A 56 -4.34 5.79 1.56
C LEU A 56 -4.25 6.38 2.96
N CYS A 57 -4.19 7.70 3.05
CA CYS A 57 -4.12 8.42 4.30
C CYS A 57 -5.53 8.68 4.83
N GLU A 58 -5.76 8.43 6.12
CA GLU A 58 -7.04 8.65 6.79
C GLU A 58 -7.51 10.10 6.71
N ASP A 59 -6.58 11.03 6.94
CA ASP A 59 -6.86 12.46 7.01
C ASP A 59 -5.72 13.32 6.41
N GLN A 60 -5.97 14.63 6.36
CA GLN A 60 -5.01 15.58 5.79
C GLN A 60 -3.73 15.69 6.62
N ALA A 61 -3.81 15.51 7.95
CA ALA A 61 -2.63 15.57 8.81
C ALA A 61 -1.66 14.42 8.49
N THR A 62 -2.21 13.22 8.35
CA THR A 62 -1.48 12.02 7.93
C THR A 62 -0.90 12.19 6.53
N LEU A 63 -1.70 12.68 5.57
CA LEU A 63 -1.25 12.90 4.20
C LEU A 63 -0.04 13.86 4.14
N ASN A 64 -0.13 15.00 4.82
CA ASN A 64 0.96 15.99 4.86
C ASN A 64 2.26 15.37 5.41
N LEU A 65 2.14 14.52 6.43
CA LEU A 65 3.29 13.83 7.03
C LEU A 65 3.90 12.81 6.06
N VAL A 66 3.08 11.96 5.44
CA VAL A 66 3.52 10.94 4.48
C VAL A 66 4.16 11.59 3.24
N GLU A 67 3.57 12.64 2.68
CA GLU A 67 4.14 13.37 1.55
C GLU A 67 5.52 13.97 1.89
N LYS A 68 5.68 14.48 3.12
CA LYS A 68 6.99 14.95 3.60
C LYS A 68 8.01 13.81 3.61
N TYR A 69 7.64 12.61 4.03
CA TYR A 69 8.53 11.45 3.99
C TYR A 69 8.86 11.00 2.56
N ILE A 70 7.86 10.93 1.68
CA ILE A 70 8.06 10.56 0.27
C ILE A 70 9.03 11.53 -0.41
N ARG A 71 8.85 12.84 -0.20
CA ARG A 71 9.69 13.87 -0.82
C ARG A 71 11.13 13.86 -0.32
N THR A 72 11.36 13.45 0.93
CA THR A 72 12.68 13.53 1.57
C THR A 72 13.53 12.29 1.38
N SER A 73 12.95 11.17 0.92
CA SER A 73 13.64 9.89 0.78
C SER A 73 13.52 9.31 -0.63
N PRO A 74 14.63 9.16 -1.37
CA PRO A 74 14.64 8.55 -2.70
C PRO A 74 14.09 7.12 -2.74
N LYS A 75 14.11 6.41 -1.60
CA LYS A 75 13.57 5.04 -1.47
C LYS A 75 12.05 5.00 -1.66
N PHE A 76 11.37 6.13 -1.43
CA PHE A 76 9.91 6.22 -1.55
C PHE A 76 9.44 6.85 -2.87
N ARG A 77 10.33 7.04 -3.86
CA ARG A 77 9.98 7.68 -5.14
C ARG A 77 8.85 7.02 -5.94
N ASN A 78 8.62 5.73 -5.71
CA ASN A 78 7.57 4.96 -6.38
C ASN A 78 6.25 4.98 -5.60
N PHE A 79 6.23 5.57 -4.41
CA PHE A 79 5.04 5.65 -3.58
C PHE A 79 4.24 6.91 -3.89
N LYS A 80 2.91 6.77 -3.82
CA LYS A 80 1.96 7.88 -3.97
C LYS A 80 1.05 7.90 -2.77
N ALA A 81 0.91 9.07 -2.15
CA ALA A 81 -0.02 9.27 -1.04
C ALA A 81 -1.25 10.03 -1.52
N MET A 82 -2.42 9.64 -1.02
CA MET A 82 -3.70 10.32 -1.27
C MET A 82 -4.65 10.10 -0.11
N LEU A 83 -5.65 10.97 0.03
CA LEU A 83 -6.74 10.72 0.96
C LEU A 83 -7.54 9.50 0.50
N GLY A 84 -7.84 8.60 1.43
CA GLY A 84 -8.58 7.39 1.12
C GLY A 84 -9.05 6.65 2.35
N LYS A 85 -10.04 5.80 2.16
CA LYS A 85 -10.53 4.89 3.21
C LYS A 85 -10.05 3.49 2.92
N ARG A 86 -9.74 2.73 3.97
CA ARG A 86 -9.58 1.28 3.86
C ARG A 86 -10.85 0.67 3.24
N LYS A 87 -10.67 -0.27 2.31
CA LYS A 87 -11.78 -1.09 1.84
C LYS A 87 -12.15 -2.05 2.95
N ASN A 88 -13.45 -2.22 3.19
CA ASN A 88 -13.90 -3.29 4.07
C ASN A 88 -13.70 -4.63 3.33
N PRO A 89 -13.17 -5.66 4.00
CA PRO A 89 -13.07 -6.98 3.40
C PRO A 89 -14.46 -7.44 2.98
N GLN A 90 -14.62 -7.71 1.68
CA GLN A 90 -15.84 -8.34 1.19
C GLN A 90 -15.89 -9.75 1.80
N GLY A 91 -17.02 -10.06 2.46
CA GLY A 91 -17.26 -11.29 3.21
C GLY A 91 -16.92 -12.53 2.39
#